data_AF-A0A2V8SCN2-F1
#
_entry.id   AF-A0A2V8SCN2-F1
#
_cell.length_a   1.000
_cell.length_b   1.000
_cell.length_c   1.000
_cell.angle_alpha   90.00
_cell.angle_beta   90.00
_cell.angle_gamma   90.00
#
_symmetry.space_group_name_H-M   'P 1'
#
loop_
_entity.id
_entity.type
_entity.pdbx_description
1 polymer ?
#
loop_
_entity_poly.entity_id
_entity_poly.type
_entity_poly.pdbx_seq_one_letter_code
_entity_poly.pdbx_strand_id
1 'polypeptide(L)'
;MKRAEPRSHTKRSTRHLNDPAHNLQIDSAERDRRVLDLYEQLLEIEQRLIPTGLHVFGRAAGADDCADLLYMIASFDRPEAGVRALPDLVAEGLSLGSYEVLSAESRQSDARLRAREYVEMLAREAITRLLRDGADEAAAWLEQAAHVERAESRPVFVLLERVRTQLRRNQELDQFVRALRGEYIEPGPGADLVQNPSVLPTGRNTHAVNPYNVPSDSAYRRAEPLVKQLLARHHAEHGRFPAAMALVLWGLDNIKTQGEGVAQALWLLGVRPVRDRMNRVTDVEPIPLEQLQRPRIDVVLTVSGIFRDLFGATMNLLDRAVRAVAQLNEPPELNYVRRNISAQMTEARCTFDEAALRVFSNAPGNYGTNVNFMVLDSQWEHDGALADLFITRKCFAYGRGRDGVTLEGREARASLGRALAVVEATYQNIDSFEIGITDVDHYFEYLGGISKAVEQRAQTRPAIYLSDALAREAKVRTLDETIRLETRTKTLNPKWYEGMLRHGFRGVAEIESHVTNTFGWSATTGAVDDWVYDEVARTFVFDEAMLERLSQLNPHSARTLVGRLLEAEGRGFWTTDESLIARLREILNELEDQIEGVA
;
A
#
# COMPACT_ATOMS: atom_id res chain seq x y z
N MET A 1 -32.72 -34.10 10.75
CA MET A 1 -31.77 -34.96 11.51
C MET A 1 -31.13 -35.99 10.58
N LYS A 2 -30.00 -35.65 9.96
CA LYS A 2 -29.00 -36.58 9.42
C LYS A 2 -27.66 -35.87 9.59
N ARG A 3 -26.79 -36.44 10.42
CA ARG A 3 -25.46 -35.89 10.75
C ARG A 3 -24.61 -35.91 9.49
N ALA A 4 -24.02 -34.76 9.16
CA ALA A 4 -22.99 -34.65 8.13
C ALA A 4 -21.66 -35.15 8.72
N GLU A 5 -20.97 -35.99 7.96
CA GLU A 5 -19.60 -36.44 8.26
C GLU A 5 -18.59 -35.29 8.09
N PRO A 6 -17.54 -35.21 8.91
CA PRO A 6 -16.52 -34.18 8.78
C PRO A 6 -15.62 -34.46 7.57
N ARG A 7 -15.48 -33.46 6.70
CA ARG A 7 -14.55 -33.47 5.56
C ARG A 7 -13.11 -33.55 6.07
N SER A 8 -12.33 -34.48 5.51
CA SER A 8 -10.91 -34.64 5.79
C SER A 8 -10.13 -33.41 5.33
N HIS A 9 -9.54 -32.69 6.27
CA HIS A 9 -8.49 -31.72 5.98
C HIS A 9 -7.25 -32.46 5.47
N THR A 10 -6.93 -32.27 4.20
CA THR A 10 -5.59 -32.51 3.65
C THR A 10 -4.63 -31.58 4.37
N LYS A 11 -3.96 -32.11 5.39
CA LYS A 11 -2.78 -31.48 6.01
C LYS A 11 -1.77 -31.19 4.90
N ARG A 12 -1.66 -29.93 4.48
CA ARG A 12 -0.45 -29.46 3.78
C ARG A 12 0.73 -29.74 4.70
N SER A 13 1.66 -30.54 4.20
CA SER A 13 2.82 -31.03 4.93
C SER A 13 3.71 -29.87 5.37
N THR A 14 3.57 -29.42 6.61
CA THR A 14 4.55 -28.60 7.34
C THR A 14 5.57 -29.45 8.10
N ARG A 15 5.63 -30.77 7.83
CA ARG A 15 6.46 -31.72 8.59
C ARG A 15 7.89 -31.93 8.07
N HIS A 16 8.34 -31.19 7.06
CA HIS A 16 9.67 -31.43 6.45
C HIS A 16 10.74 -30.35 6.71
N LEU A 17 10.48 -29.33 7.53
CA LEU A 17 11.44 -28.23 7.73
C LEU A 17 12.32 -28.35 9.00
N ASN A 18 11.99 -29.26 9.92
CA ASN A 18 12.69 -29.37 11.22
C ASN A 18 13.38 -30.72 11.47
N ASP A 19 13.67 -31.50 10.41
CA ASP A 19 14.48 -32.72 10.55
C ASP A 19 15.98 -32.37 10.37
N PRO A 20 16.83 -32.47 11.41
CA PRO A 20 18.26 -32.17 11.30
C PRO A 20 18.98 -33.07 10.28
N ALA A 21 18.45 -34.24 9.97
CA ALA A 21 19.03 -35.15 8.98
C ALA A 21 18.82 -34.68 7.53
N HIS A 22 17.78 -33.87 7.27
CA HIS A 22 17.50 -33.36 5.91
C HIS A 22 18.34 -32.12 5.56
N ASN A 23 18.81 -31.37 6.56
CA ASN A 23 19.67 -30.19 6.38
C ASN A 23 21.12 -30.52 5.95
N LEU A 24 21.51 -31.80 5.97
CA LEU A 24 22.86 -32.26 5.62
C LEU A 24 23.02 -32.61 4.12
N GLN A 25 21.99 -32.45 3.30
CA GLN A 25 22.02 -32.77 1.85
C GLN A 25 21.79 -31.57 0.91
N ILE A 26 21.67 -30.35 1.44
CA ILE A 26 21.53 -29.15 0.61
C ILE A 26 22.94 -28.73 0.14
N ASP A 27 23.10 -28.56 -1.18
CA ASP A 27 24.35 -28.07 -1.78
C ASP A 27 24.76 -26.72 -1.17
N SER A 28 26.06 -26.44 -1.08
CA SER A 28 26.56 -25.21 -0.48
C SER A 28 25.99 -23.96 -1.15
N ALA A 29 25.88 -23.97 -2.48
CA ALA A 29 25.33 -22.84 -3.24
C ALA A 29 23.83 -22.60 -2.97
N GLU A 30 23.07 -23.66 -2.73
CA GLU A 30 21.65 -23.56 -2.39
C GLU A 30 21.44 -23.06 -0.95
N ARG A 31 22.29 -23.48 -0.01
CA ARG A 31 22.30 -22.91 1.35
C ARG A 31 22.64 -21.43 1.34
N ASP A 32 23.69 -21.03 0.62
CA ASP A 32 24.11 -19.63 0.54
C ASP A 32 23.00 -18.75 -0.06
N ARG A 33 22.35 -19.22 -1.15
CA ARG A 33 21.20 -18.51 -1.74
C ARG A 33 20.06 -18.33 -0.74
N ARG A 34 19.72 -19.39 0.02
CA ARG A 34 18.66 -19.31 1.04
C ARG A 34 19.01 -18.34 2.17
N VAL A 35 20.27 -18.27 2.57
CA VAL A 35 20.74 -17.28 3.56
C VAL A 35 20.62 -15.86 3.01
N LEU A 36 21.02 -15.62 1.75
CA LEU A 36 20.87 -14.32 1.09
C LEU A 36 19.41 -13.89 0.98
N ASP A 37 18.50 -14.82 0.64
CA ASP A 37 17.06 -14.53 0.56
C ASP A 37 16.47 -14.13 1.92
N LEU A 38 16.88 -14.81 3.00
CA LEU A 38 16.47 -14.46 4.36
C LEU A 38 17.07 -13.13 4.81
N TYR A 39 18.34 -12.89 4.48
CA TYR A 39 19.03 -11.66 4.81
C TYR A 39 18.38 -10.45 4.16
N GLU A 40 18.01 -10.56 2.88
CA GLU A 40 17.25 -9.52 2.17
C GLU A 40 15.88 -9.23 2.81
N GLN A 41 15.19 -10.24 3.33
CA GLN A 41 13.93 -10.03 4.07
C GLN A 41 14.17 -9.31 5.41
N LEU A 42 15.27 -9.61 6.09
CA LEU A 42 15.64 -8.91 7.32
C LEU A 42 16.04 -7.46 7.06
N LEU A 43 16.83 -7.20 6.02
CA LEU A 43 17.16 -5.83 5.59
C LEU A 43 15.91 -5.04 5.24
N GLU A 44 14.94 -5.66 4.57
CA GLU A 44 13.68 -4.99 4.24
C GLU A 44 12.90 -4.55 5.50
N ILE A 45 12.93 -5.35 6.57
CA ILE A 45 12.34 -4.99 7.86
C ILE A 45 13.14 -3.85 8.51
N GLU A 46 14.46 -3.95 8.53
CA GLU A 46 15.36 -2.97 9.17
C GLU A 46 15.32 -1.60 8.49
N GLN A 47 15.29 -1.58 7.16
CA GLN A 47 15.37 -0.36 6.36
C GLN A 47 14.01 0.30 6.12
N ARG A 48 12.89 -0.33 6.52
CA ARG A 48 11.57 0.27 6.33
C ARG A 48 11.45 1.53 7.19
N LEU A 49 11.29 2.67 6.52
CA LEU A 49 11.01 3.92 7.20
C LEU A 49 9.62 3.86 7.83
N ILE A 50 9.53 4.19 9.10
CA ILE A 50 8.28 4.20 9.86
C ILE A 50 8.23 5.46 10.75
N PRO A 51 7.05 6.07 10.95
CA PRO A 51 6.88 7.06 11.99
C PRO A 51 6.99 6.37 13.36
N THR A 52 7.79 6.92 14.26
CA THR A 52 8.04 6.34 15.60
C THR A 52 7.47 7.22 16.72
N GLY A 53 6.38 7.93 16.43
CA GLY A 53 5.70 8.81 17.36
C GLY A 53 4.61 9.61 16.66
N LEU A 54 3.99 10.53 17.40
CA LEU A 54 2.90 11.37 16.90
C LEU A 54 3.36 12.83 16.76
N HIS A 55 2.86 13.48 15.71
CA HIS A 55 3.09 14.90 15.53
C HIS A 55 2.40 15.73 16.61
N VAL A 56 3.07 16.78 17.08
CA VAL A 56 2.48 17.79 17.96
C VAL A 56 2.43 19.10 17.17
N PHE A 57 1.22 19.59 16.89
CA PHE A 57 1.00 20.79 16.08
C PHE A 57 1.82 21.98 16.59
N GLY A 58 2.63 22.58 15.70
CA GLY A 58 3.55 23.68 16.03
C GLY A 58 4.92 23.27 16.58
N ARG A 59 5.18 21.97 16.79
CA ARG A 59 6.49 21.47 17.22
C ARG A 59 7.29 21.00 16.01
N ALA A 60 8.47 21.57 15.79
CA ALA A 60 9.38 21.11 14.74
C ALA A 60 9.99 19.74 15.09
N ALA A 61 10.42 19.01 14.06
CA ALA A 61 11.14 17.75 14.22
C ALA A 61 12.48 17.94 14.97
N GLY A 62 12.90 16.92 15.71
CA GLY A 62 14.22 16.89 16.37
C GLY A 62 15.37 16.90 15.35
N ALA A 63 16.55 17.35 15.77
CA ALA A 63 17.73 17.40 14.90
C ALA A 63 18.19 15.99 14.47
N ASP A 64 17.99 14.99 15.32
CA ASP A 64 18.46 13.62 15.12
C ASP A 64 17.48 12.78 14.27
N ASP A 65 16.22 13.22 14.10
CA ASP A 65 15.15 12.43 13.47
C ASP A 65 15.10 12.52 11.94
N CYS A 66 15.95 13.35 11.32
CA CYS A 66 15.85 13.66 9.89
C CYS A 66 16.75 12.80 8.99
N ALA A 67 17.72 12.04 9.52
CA ALA A 67 18.73 11.37 8.71
C ALA A 67 18.12 10.34 7.74
N ASP A 68 17.28 9.43 8.23
CA ASP A 68 16.65 8.40 7.40
C ASP A 68 15.70 9.00 6.35
N LEU A 69 14.96 10.05 6.73
CA LEU A 69 14.09 10.78 5.82
C LEU A 69 14.88 11.50 4.71
N LEU A 70 15.99 12.16 5.05
CA LEU A 70 16.87 12.79 4.07
C LEU A 70 17.53 11.76 3.16
N TYR A 71 17.95 10.61 3.70
CA TYR A 71 18.46 9.50 2.91
C TYR A 71 17.39 9.00 1.92
N MET A 72 16.15 8.84 2.36
CA MET A 72 15.05 8.44 1.48
C MET A 72 14.79 9.50 0.39
N ILE A 73 14.80 10.79 0.71
CA ILE A 73 14.69 11.88 -0.27
C ILE A 73 15.85 11.85 -1.28
N ALA A 74 17.07 11.57 -0.81
CA ALA A 74 18.28 11.46 -1.63
C ALA A 74 18.29 10.21 -2.50
N SER A 75 17.42 9.24 -2.23
CA SER A 75 17.36 7.96 -2.93
C SER A 75 16.53 8.00 -4.23
N PHE A 76 16.06 9.17 -4.67
CA PHE A 76 15.29 9.33 -5.90
C PHE A 76 15.91 10.38 -6.83
N ASP A 77 15.84 10.10 -8.12
CA ASP A 77 16.11 11.08 -9.16
C ASP A 77 15.06 12.19 -9.13
N ARG A 78 15.53 13.43 -9.32
CA ARG A 78 14.70 14.64 -9.40
C ARG A 78 15.14 15.50 -10.57
N PRO A 79 14.77 15.13 -11.81
CA PRO A 79 15.12 15.89 -13.00
C PRO A 79 14.66 17.35 -12.93
N GLU A 80 13.54 17.63 -12.25
CA GLU A 80 13.01 18.96 -12.02
C GLU A 80 13.92 19.85 -11.16
N ALA A 81 14.80 19.24 -10.36
CA ALA A 81 15.78 19.92 -9.53
C ALA A 81 17.22 19.75 -10.05
N GLY A 82 17.42 19.05 -11.18
CA GLY A 82 18.75 18.69 -11.67
C GLY A 82 19.54 17.78 -10.71
N VAL A 83 18.83 16.97 -9.93
CA VAL A 83 19.40 16.11 -8.88
C VAL A 83 19.25 14.65 -9.28
N ARG A 84 20.32 13.87 -9.13
CA ARG A 84 20.33 12.40 -9.27
C ARG A 84 20.26 11.74 -7.91
N ALA A 85 19.80 10.50 -7.86
CA ALA A 85 19.79 9.73 -6.64
C ALA A 85 21.22 9.48 -6.12
N LEU A 86 21.44 9.74 -4.84
CA LEU A 86 22.72 9.60 -4.17
C LEU A 86 23.29 8.17 -4.25
N PRO A 87 22.51 7.09 -4.02
CA PRO A 87 23.02 5.73 -4.18
C PRO A 87 23.53 5.43 -5.59
N ASP A 88 22.89 5.98 -6.63
CA ASP A 88 23.34 5.79 -8.02
C ASP A 88 24.67 6.52 -8.29
N LEU A 89 24.81 7.77 -7.79
CA LEU A 89 26.08 8.49 -7.87
C LEU A 89 27.22 7.72 -7.20
N VAL A 90 26.98 7.17 -6.01
CA VAL A 90 27.99 6.40 -5.27
C VAL A 90 28.33 5.09 -5.97
N ALA A 91 27.34 4.36 -6.49
CA ALA A 91 27.56 3.12 -7.23
C ALA A 91 28.39 3.36 -8.51
N GLU A 92 28.09 4.43 -9.24
CA GLU A 92 28.81 4.80 -10.46
C GLU A 92 30.23 5.27 -10.18
N GLY A 93 30.44 6.11 -9.16
CA GLY A 93 31.77 6.55 -8.75
C GLY A 93 32.69 5.39 -8.33
N LEU A 94 32.12 4.37 -7.68
CA LEU A 94 32.82 3.13 -7.34
C LEU A 94 32.98 2.15 -8.52
N SER A 95 32.51 2.50 -9.72
CA SER A 95 32.51 1.63 -10.91
C SER A 95 31.76 0.30 -10.71
N LEU A 96 30.68 0.32 -9.91
CA LEU A 96 29.86 -0.86 -9.61
C LEU A 96 28.61 -0.97 -10.52
N GLY A 97 28.38 0.02 -11.39
CA GLY A 97 27.18 0.12 -12.24
C GLY A 97 26.09 0.98 -11.60
N SER A 98 24.85 0.86 -12.07
CA SER A 98 23.72 1.54 -11.42
C SER A 98 23.32 0.80 -10.15
N TYR A 99 22.82 1.55 -9.16
CA TYR A 99 22.37 0.95 -7.92
C TYR A 99 21.15 0.04 -8.14
N GLU A 100 20.26 0.40 -9.08
CA GLU A 100 19.11 -0.44 -9.45
C GLU A 100 19.55 -1.86 -9.86
N VAL A 101 20.61 -1.97 -10.67
CA VAL A 101 21.15 -3.27 -11.09
C VAL A 101 21.80 -3.98 -9.90
N LEU A 102 22.60 -3.26 -9.10
CA LEU A 102 23.21 -3.86 -7.90
C LEU A 102 22.18 -4.45 -6.94
N SER A 103 21.06 -3.77 -6.77
CA SER A 103 19.98 -4.25 -5.91
C SER A 103 19.21 -5.42 -6.50
N ALA A 104 18.93 -5.41 -7.81
CA ALA A 104 18.33 -6.55 -8.49
C ALA A 104 19.22 -7.82 -8.41
N GLU A 105 20.53 -7.64 -8.37
CA GLU A 105 21.53 -8.71 -8.33
C GLU A 105 22.03 -9.07 -6.93
N SER A 106 21.56 -8.39 -5.87
CA SER A 106 22.05 -8.60 -4.49
C SER A 106 21.89 -10.04 -4.01
N ARG A 107 20.81 -10.71 -4.44
CA ARG A 107 20.49 -12.12 -4.12
C ARG A 107 21.36 -13.13 -4.86
N GLN A 108 22.16 -12.70 -5.84
CA GLN A 108 22.94 -13.61 -6.67
C GLN A 108 24.26 -14.06 -6.00
N SER A 109 24.85 -13.21 -5.15
CA SER A 109 26.08 -13.54 -4.43
C SER A 109 26.33 -12.61 -3.24
N ASP A 110 27.05 -13.11 -2.23
CA ASP A 110 27.53 -12.34 -1.08
C ASP A 110 28.36 -11.11 -1.49
N ALA A 111 29.14 -11.21 -2.58
CA ALA A 111 29.90 -10.08 -3.11
C ALA A 111 29.01 -8.93 -3.61
N ARG A 112 27.88 -9.26 -4.30
CA ARG A 112 26.92 -8.26 -4.78
C ARG A 112 26.16 -7.61 -3.63
N LEU A 113 25.76 -8.41 -2.64
CA LEU A 113 25.14 -7.90 -1.41
C LEU A 113 26.06 -6.90 -0.69
N ARG A 114 27.32 -7.28 -0.44
CA ARG A 114 28.29 -6.38 0.21
C ARG A 114 28.57 -5.11 -0.58
N ALA A 115 28.57 -5.20 -1.92
CA ALA A 115 28.73 -4.02 -2.78
C ALA A 115 27.56 -3.05 -2.60
N ARG A 116 26.32 -3.56 -2.56
CA ARG A 116 25.12 -2.75 -2.27
C ARG A 116 25.20 -2.11 -0.88
N GLU A 117 25.50 -2.90 0.15
CA GLU A 117 25.62 -2.39 1.53
C GLU A 117 26.69 -1.32 1.66
N TYR A 118 27.82 -1.48 0.97
CA TYR A 118 28.89 -0.50 0.95
C TYR A 118 28.43 0.83 0.33
N VAL A 119 27.68 0.78 -0.77
CA VAL A 119 27.07 1.96 -1.38
C VAL A 119 26.09 2.64 -0.42
N GLU A 120 25.16 1.89 0.18
CA GLU A 120 24.19 2.42 1.15
C GLU A 120 24.88 3.04 2.37
N MET A 121 25.92 2.38 2.89
CA MET A 121 26.73 2.87 4.02
C MET A 121 27.40 4.22 3.69
N LEU A 122 28.04 4.34 2.53
CA LEU A 122 28.69 5.58 2.11
C LEU A 122 27.66 6.70 1.88
N ALA A 123 26.53 6.39 1.27
CA ALA A 123 25.46 7.36 1.07
C ALA A 123 24.88 7.85 2.41
N ARG A 124 24.65 6.96 3.38
CA ARG A 124 24.21 7.31 4.75
C ARG A 124 25.25 8.14 5.50
N GLU A 125 26.53 7.78 5.42
CA GLU A 125 27.60 8.57 6.03
C GLU A 125 27.68 9.98 5.40
N ALA A 126 27.47 10.11 4.09
CA ALA A 126 27.39 11.43 3.45
C ALA A 126 26.22 12.28 3.98
N ILE A 127 25.08 11.68 4.29
CA ILE A 127 23.97 12.37 4.97
C ILE A 127 24.38 12.79 6.39
N THR A 128 25.05 11.92 7.15
CA THR A 128 25.57 12.26 8.48
C THR A 128 26.56 13.44 8.42
N ARG A 129 27.45 13.45 7.43
CA ARG A 129 28.40 14.55 7.17
C ARG A 129 27.67 15.83 6.80
N LEU A 130 26.64 15.77 5.95
CA LEU A 130 25.79 16.92 5.65
C LEU A 130 25.17 17.50 6.92
N LEU A 131 24.64 16.63 7.79
CA LEU A 131 24.00 17.06 9.03
C LEU A 131 24.98 17.74 9.98
N ARG A 132 26.22 17.27 10.06
CA ARG A 132 27.26 17.78 10.96
C ARG A 132 28.04 18.98 10.41
N ASP A 133 28.49 18.89 9.17
CA ASP A 133 29.54 19.75 8.59
C ASP A 133 29.03 20.61 7.41
N GLY A 134 27.87 20.28 6.83
CA GLY A 134 27.25 21.01 5.72
C GLY A 134 27.52 20.43 4.33
N ALA A 135 26.93 21.05 3.31
CA ALA A 135 26.86 20.49 1.96
C ALA A 135 28.22 20.36 1.25
N ASP A 136 29.10 21.36 1.39
CA ASP A 136 30.39 21.36 0.69
C ASP A 136 31.36 20.31 1.27
N GLU A 137 31.34 20.10 2.58
CA GLU A 137 32.14 19.05 3.26
C GLU A 137 31.63 17.65 2.93
N ALA A 138 30.31 17.45 2.89
CA ALA A 138 29.72 16.18 2.47
C ALA A 138 30.11 15.82 1.02
N ALA A 139 30.09 16.80 0.10
CA ALA A 139 30.53 16.62 -1.28
C ALA A 139 32.04 16.32 -1.39
N ALA A 140 32.87 17.06 -0.64
CA ALA A 140 34.32 16.85 -0.62
C ALA A 140 34.70 15.47 -0.07
N TRP A 141 34.00 15.01 0.97
CA TRP A 141 34.20 13.67 1.52
C TRP A 141 33.77 12.59 0.53
N LEU A 142 32.64 12.75 -0.14
CA LEU A 142 32.14 11.75 -1.09
C LEU A 142 33.04 11.61 -2.34
N GLU A 143 33.64 12.71 -2.79
CA GLU A 143 34.66 12.69 -3.83
C GLU A 143 35.88 11.84 -3.44
N GLN A 144 36.32 11.94 -2.18
CA GLN A 144 37.45 11.16 -1.66
C GLN A 144 37.07 9.68 -1.41
N ALA A 145 35.87 9.44 -0.90
CA ALA A 145 35.43 8.11 -0.47
C ALA A 145 34.89 7.24 -1.61
N ALA A 146 34.27 7.86 -2.62
CA ALA A 146 33.54 7.17 -3.68
C ALA A 146 33.83 7.71 -5.09
N HIS A 147 34.78 8.62 -5.27
CA HIS A 147 35.13 9.21 -6.57
C HIS A 147 33.97 9.92 -7.30
N VAL A 148 32.97 10.38 -6.54
CA VAL A 148 31.84 11.16 -7.09
C VAL A 148 32.27 12.61 -7.26
N GLU A 149 32.19 13.15 -8.48
CA GLU A 149 32.54 14.54 -8.73
C GLU A 149 31.68 15.50 -7.88
N ARG A 150 32.31 16.52 -7.28
CA ARG A 150 31.58 17.50 -6.45
C ARG A 150 30.47 18.21 -7.23
N ALA A 151 30.67 18.43 -8.52
CA ALA A 151 29.69 19.08 -9.38
C ALA A 151 28.37 18.27 -9.46
N GLU A 152 28.43 16.95 -9.36
CA GLU A 152 27.28 16.05 -9.43
C GLU A 152 26.60 15.85 -8.07
N SER A 153 27.38 15.73 -6.98
CA SER A 153 26.84 15.45 -5.64
C SER A 153 26.35 16.71 -4.90
N ARG A 154 26.94 17.88 -5.16
CA ARG A 154 26.60 19.13 -4.47
C ARG A 154 25.12 19.54 -4.63
N PRO A 155 24.48 19.44 -5.81
CA PRO A 155 23.04 19.72 -5.94
C PRO A 155 22.16 18.88 -5.01
N VAL A 156 22.53 17.61 -4.78
CA VAL A 156 21.83 16.72 -3.84
C VAL A 156 21.89 17.31 -2.43
N PHE A 157 23.08 17.64 -1.94
CA PHE A 157 23.26 18.14 -0.58
C PHE A 157 22.62 19.51 -0.35
N VAL A 158 22.64 20.40 -1.35
CA VAL A 158 21.93 21.70 -1.30
C VAL A 158 20.42 21.50 -1.17
N LEU A 159 19.84 20.56 -1.92
CA LEU A 159 18.43 20.21 -1.80
C LEU A 159 18.10 19.70 -0.38
N LEU A 160 18.91 18.78 0.14
CA LEU A 160 18.69 18.18 1.46
C LEU A 160 18.86 19.20 2.59
N GLU A 161 19.79 20.14 2.47
CA GLU A 161 19.93 21.25 3.42
C GLU A 161 18.73 22.19 3.42
N ARG A 162 18.15 22.46 2.23
CA ARG A 162 16.89 23.21 2.12
C ARG A 162 15.75 22.47 2.83
N VAL A 163 15.61 21.17 2.59
CA VAL A 163 14.58 20.33 3.25
C VAL A 163 14.76 20.36 4.76
N ARG A 164 15.98 20.11 5.26
CA ARG A 164 16.32 20.18 6.70
C ARG A 164 15.92 21.53 7.30
N THR A 165 16.27 22.62 6.64
CA THR A 165 15.95 23.98 7.08
C THR A 165 14.43 24.18 7.17
N GLN A 166 13.68 23.71 6.17
CA GLN A 166 12.23 23.87 6.15
C GLN A 166 11.50 22.98 7.18
N LEU A 167 11.96 21.76 7.42
CA LEU A 167 11.45 20.89 8.50
C LEU A 167 11.57 21.55 9.87
N ARG A 168 12.68 22.28 10.10
CA ARG A 168 12.92 23.00 11.36
C ARG A 168 12.13 24.29 11.51
N ARG A 169 11.70 24.90 10.40
CA ARG A 169 11.04 26.22 10.40
C ARG A 169 9.59 26.19 10.89
N ASN A 170 8.98 25.01 11.10
CA ASN A 170 7.56 24.77 11.46
C ASN A 170 6.73 26.05 11.68
N GLN A 171 5.85 26.37 10.71
CA GLN A 171 5.02 27.59 10.73
C GLN A 171 3.55 27.31 11.10
N GLU A 172 3.23 26.13 11.61
CA GLU A 172 1.85 25.67 11.77
C GLU A 172 1.02 26.57 12.69
N LEU A 173 1.55 26.92 13.87
CA LEU A 173 0.85 27.80 14.83
C LEU A 173 0.74 29.23 14.32
N ASP A 174 1.82 29.76 13.73
CA ASP A 174 1.82 31.13 13.18
C ASP A 174 0.77 31.27 12.08
N GLN A 175 0.71 30.30 11.17
CA GLN A 175 -0.23 30.32 10.04
C GLN A 175 -1.67 30.08 10.51
N PHE A 176 -1.88 29.26 11.55
CA PHE A 176 -3.18 29.13 12.19
C PHE A 176 -3.68 30.46 12.80
N VAL A 177 -2.81 31.19 13.51
CA VAL A 177 -3.15 32.52 14.07
C VAL A 177 -3.47 33.52 12.96
N ARG A 178 -2.72 33.51 11.85
CA ARG A 178 -3.01 34.33 10.68
C ARG A 178 -4.38 34.00 10.06
N ALA A 179 -4.72 32.71 9.97
CA ALA A 179 -6.02 32.28 9.44
C ALA A 179 -7.18 32.80 10.32
N LEU A 180 -7.04 32.73 11.64
CA LEU A 180 -8.02 33.29 12.58
C LEU A 180 -8.19 34.81 12.47
N ARG A 181 -7.17 35.52 11.98
CA ARG A 181 -7.23 36.97 11.69
C ARG A 181 -7.84 37.28 10.32
N GLY A 182 -8.27 36.27 9.57
CA GLY A 182 -8.78 36.43 8.20
C GLY A 182 -7.68 36.81 7.20
N GLU A 183 -6.41 36.52 7.50
CA GLU A 183 -5.31 36.80 6.59
C GLU A 183 -5.18 35.72 5.50
N TYR A 184 -4.51 36.08 4.41
CA TYR A 184 -4.17 35.14 3.34
C TYR A 184 -3.13 34.12 3.79
N ILE A 185 -3.47 32.83 3.65
CA ILE A 185 -2.57 31.70 3.88
C ILE A 185 -2.03 31.21 2.54
N GLU A 186 -0.71 31.15 2.43
CA GLU A 186 -0.03 30.74 1.21
C GLU A 186 -0.41 29.29 0.83
N PRO A 187 -0.80 29.04 -0.43
CA PRO A 187 -1.12 27.70 -0.89
C PRO A 187 0.15 26.87 -1.07
N GLY A 188 0.02 25.55 -0.97
CA GLY A 188 1.10 24.61 -1.26
C GLY A 188 0.59 23.25 -1.70
N PRO A 189 1.40 22.42 -2.37
CA PRO A 189 0.98 21.08 -2.72
C PRO A 189 0.81 20.23 -1.45
N GLY A 190 -0.28 19.47 -1.36
CA GLY A 190 -0.39 18.32 -0.48
C GLY A 190 0.14 17.09 -1.22
N ALA A 191 1.21 16.49 -0.72
CA ALA A 191 1.82 15.28 -1.29
C ALA A 191 2.66 14.56 -0.23
N ASP A 192 3.35 13.51 -0.64
CA ASP A 192 4.37 12.86 0.15
C ASP A 192 5.69 13.64 0.08
N LEU A 193 6.38 13.81 1.21
CA LEU A 193 7.61 14.59 1.31
C LEU A 193 8.77 13.99 0.52
N VAL A 194 8.84 12.66 0.46
CA VAL A 194 9.86 11.94 -0.30
C VAL A 194 9.61 12.13 -1.79
N GLN A 195 8.37 12.08 -2.25
CA GLN A 195 8.08 12.33 -3.66
C GLN A 195 8.24 13.81 -4.04
N ASN A 196 7.73 14.74 -3.22
CA ASN A 196 7.74 16.15 -3.53
C ASN A 196 8.17 17.01 -2.33
N PRO A 197 9.46 17.33 -2.21
CA PRO A 197 9.99 18.21 -1.15
C PRO A 197 9.38 19.61 -1.11
N SER A 198 8.70 20.03 -2.19
CA SER A 198 7.99 21.31 -2.24
C SER A 198 6.74 21.35 -1.37
N VAL A 199 6.37 20.25 -0.69
CA VAL A 199 5.35 20.22 0.39
C VAL A 199 5.80 20.99 1.63
N LEU A 200 7.09 21.25 1.77
CA LEU A 200 7.63 22.05 2.87
C LEU A 200 7.78 23.54 2.50
N PRO A 201 7.71 24.45 3.49
CA PRO A 201 7.38 24.18 4.90
C PRO A 201 5.89 23.83 5.12
N THR A 202 5.59 23.20 6.26
CA THR A 202 4.21 22.99 6.72
C THR A 202 3.56 24.31 7.19
N GLY A 203 2.24 24.30 7.45
CA GLY A 203 1.48 25.52 7.76
C GLY A 203 0.92 26.25 6.53
N ARG A 204 0.86 25.59 5.37
CA ARG A 204 0.29 26.15 4.13
C ARG A 204 -1.12 25.63 3.87
N ASN A 205 -1.88 26.36 3.06
CA ASN A 205 -3.18 25.93 2.59
C ASN A 205 -3.01 24.88 1.49
N THR A 206 -3.08 23.60 1.83
CA THR A 206 -2.73 22.52 0.91
C THR A 206 -3.74 22.37 -0.23
N HIS A 207 -3.24 22.05 -1.42
CA HIS A 207 -4.06 21.72 -2.59
C HIS A 207 -3.59 20.41 -3.23
N ALA A 208 -4.50 19.76 -3.95
CA ALA A 208 -4.21 18.54 -4.71
C ALA A 208 -3.44 18.85 -6.01
N VAL A 209 -3.40 17.88 -6.93
CA VAL A 209 -2.83 18.01 -8.28
C VAL A 209 -3.87 18.45 -9.30
N ASN A 210 -3.42 18.95 -10.46
CA ASN A 210 -4.30 19.19 -11.60
C ASN A 210 -4.81 17.85 -12.17
N PRO A 211 -6.12 17.54 -12.13
CA PRO A 211 -6.64 16.24 -12.53
C PRO A 211 -6.48 15.94 -14.02
N TYR A 212 -6.35 16.97 -14.87
CA TYR A 212 -6.11 16.79 -16.31
C TYR A 212 -4.68 16.31 -16.63
N ASN A 213 -3.76 16.36 -15.67
CA ASN A 213 -2.39 15.91 -15.85
C ASN A 213 -2.19 14.45 -15.42
N VAL A 214 -3.24 13.77 -14.94
CA VAL A 214 -3.19 12.42 -14.36
C VAL A 214 -3.58 11.37 -15.42
N PRO A 215 -2.75 10.33 -15.67
CA PRO A 215 -1.44 10.11 -15.06
C PRO A 215 -0.35 11.01 -15.66
N SER A 216 0.66 11.37 -14.86
CA SER A 216 1.85 12.05 -15.37
C SER A 216 2.74 11.11 -16.20
N ASP A 217 3.64 11.65 -17.03
CA ASP A 217 4.55 10.82 -17.85
C ASP A 217 5.54 10.04 -16.98
N SER A 218 5.90 10.59 -15.82
CA SER A 218 6.73 9.90 -14.84
C SER A 218 5.96 8.77 -14.16
N ALA A 219 4.70 9.01 -13.77
CA ALA A 219 3.83 7.97 -13.21
C ALA A 219 3.62 6.82 -14.22
N TYR A 220 3.41 7.14 -15.50
CA TYR A 220 3.26 6.12 -16.55
C TYR A 220 4.52 5.27 -16.77
N ARG A 221 5.71 5.89 -16.68
CA ARG A 221 6.99 5.16 -16.77
C ARG A 221 7.24 4.28 -15.54
N ARG A 222 6.95 4.75 -14.32
CA ARG A 222 7.11 3.95 -13.09
C ARG A 222 6.13 2.77 -13.00
N ALA A 223 4.94 2.91 -13.57
CA ALA A 223 3.94 1.85 -13.58
C ALA A 223 4.34 0.62 -14.40
N GLU A 224 5.16 0.77 -15.46
CA GLU A 224 5.54 -0.34 -16.34
C GLU A 224 6.26 -1.48 -15.62
N PRO A 225 7.40 -1.26 -14.92
CA PRO A 225 8.10 -2.33 -14.22
C PRO A 225 7.25 -2.98 -13.13
N LEU A 226 6.42 -2.20 -12.43
CA LEU A 226 5.51 -2.70 -11.40
C LEU A 226 4.43 -3.63 -11.97
N VAL A 227 3.79 -3.26 -13.09
CA VAL A 227 2.81 -4.13 -13.75
C VAL A 227 3.48 -5.39 -14.29
N LYS A 228 4.70 -5.29 -14.82
CA LYS A 228 5.48 -6.47 -15.24
C LYS A 228 5.76 -7.39 -14.05
N GLN A 229 6.18 -6.85 -12.91
CA GLN A 229 6.41 -7.62 -11.68
C GLN A 229 5.12 -8.28 -11.18
N LEU A 230 4.01 -7.55 -11.17
CA LEU A 230 2.69 -8.06 -10.76
C LEU A 230 2.24 -9.24 -11.60
N LEU A 231 2.31 -9.10 -12.92
CA LEU A 231 1.92 -10.16 -13.86
C LEU A 231 2.89 -11.35 -13.81
N ALA A 232 4.19 -11.10 -13.65
CA ALA A 232 5.18 -12.15 -13.47
C ALA A 232 4.94 -12.95 -12.16
N ARG A 233 4.63 -12.25 -11.06
CA ARG A 233 4.30 -12.87 -9.78
C ARG A 233 3.07 -13.77 -9.89
N HIS A 234 1.98 -13.25 -10.45
CA HIS A 234 0.77 -14.06 -10.66
C HIS A 234 1.02 -15.24 -11.59
N HIS A 235 1.79 -15.04 -12.67
CA HIS A 235 2.14 -16.13 -13.59
C HIS A 235 2.98 -17.21 -12.92
N ALA A 236 3.92 -16.85 -12.05
CA ALA A 236 4.74 -17.81 -11.30
C ALA A 236 3.90 -18.63 -10.31
N GLU A 237 2.91 -18.01 -9.66
CA GLU A 237 2.05 -18.68 -8.67
C GLU A 237 0.94 -19.52 -9.30
N HIS A 238 0.40 -19.10 -10.45
CA HIS A 238 -0.81 -19.68 -11.06
C HIS A 238 -0.60 -20.29 -12.45
N GLY A 239 0.59 -20.16 -13.04
CA GLY A 239 0.94 -20.68 -14.36
C GLY A 239 0.31 -19.95 -15.55
N ARG A 240 -0.43 -18.86 -15.32
CA ARG A 240 -1.14 -18.08 -16.35
C ARG A 240 -1.33 -16.62 -15.94
N PHE A 241 -1.56 -15.77 -16.92
CA PHE A 241 -1.98 -14.38 -16.67
C PHE A 241 -3.41 -14.35 -16.12
N PRO A 242 -3.75 -13.38 -15.24
CA PRO A 242 -5.11 -13.25 -14.72
C PRO A 242 -6.07 -12.84 -15.84
N ALA A 243 -7.23 -13.50 -15.89
CA ALA A 243 -8.31 -13.19 -16.84
C ALA A 243 -8.87 -11.78 -16.63
N ALA A 244 -9.00 -11.36 -15.38
CA ALA A 244 -9.33 -10.01 -14.98
C ALA A 244 -8.73 -9.70 -13.61
N MET A 245 -8.47 -8.41 -13.36
CA MET A 245 -8.00 -7.91 -12.06
C MET A 245 -8.94 -6.82 -11.54
N ALA A 246 -9.23 -6.82 -10.25
CA ALA A 246 -9.94 -5.71 -9.59
C ALA A 246 -8.93 -4.77 -8.93
N LEU A 247 -8.95 -3.49 -9.31
CA LEU A 247 -8.05 -2.47 -8.75
C LEU A 247 -8.84 -1.48 -7.91
N VAL A 248 -8.32 -1.17 -6.73
CA VAL A 248 -8.79 -0.05 -5.91
C VAL A 248 -7.99 1.20 -6.26
N LEU A 249 -8.65 2.27 -6.67
CA LEU A 249 -8.02 3.58 -6.92
C LEU A 249 -8.47 4.60 -5.87
N TRP A 250 -7.52 5.10 -5.08
CA TRP A 250 -7.79 6.14 -4.09
C TRP A 250 -7.36 7.52 -4.57
N GLY A 251 -8.00 8.55 -4.03
CA GLY A 251 -7.67 9.92 -4.40
C GLY A 251 -6.26 10.29 -3.93
N LEU A 252 -5.92 9.97 -2.68
CA LEU A 252 -4.69 10.42 -2.03
C LEU A 252 -3.42 9.83 -2.65
N ASP A 253 -3.37 8.51 -2.88
CA ASP A 253 -2.20 7.88 -3.52
C ASP A 253 -1.98 8.43 -4.93
N ASN A 254 -3.07 8.68 -5.68
CA ASN A 254 -2.98 9.24 -7.03
C ASN A 254 -2.60 10.74 -7.04
N ILE A 255 -2.90 11.49 -5.98
CA ILE A 255 -2.36 12.85 -5.77
C ILE A 255 -0.85 12.77 -5.51
N LYS A 256 -0.42 11.91 -4.58
CA LYS A 256 0.99 11.78 -4.16
C LYS A 256 1.88 11.27 -5.29
N THR A 257 1.41 10.27 -6.04
CA THR A 257 2.16 9.61 -7.12
C THR A 257 1.93 10.24 -8.50
N GLN A 258 1.04 11.24 -8.60
CA GLN A 258 0.60 11.85 -9.86
C GLN A 258 -0.07 10.85 -10.83
N GLY A 259 -0.80 9.87 -10.29
CA GLY A 259 -1.62 8.95 -11.07
C GLY A 259 -1.03 7.57 -11.33
N GLU A 260 -0.17 7.04 -10.46
CA GLU A 260 0.48 5.77 -10.71
C GLU A 260 -0.50 4.59 -10.75
N GLY A 261 -1.52 4.58 -9.88
CA GLY A 261 -2.63 3.61 -9.93
C GLY A 261 -3.39 3.64 -11.25
N VAL A 262 -3.65 4.84 -11.77
CA VAL A 262 -4.28 5.02 -13.10
C VAL A 262 -3.38 4.50 -14.21
N ALA A 263 -2.09 4.81 -14.15
CA ALA A 263 -1.11 4.33 -15.12
C ALA A 263 -0.98 2.80 -15.12
N GLN A 264 -1.02 2.16 -13.96
CA GLN A 264 -1.00 0.70 -13.83
C GLN A 264 -2.23 0.06 -14.51
N ALA A 265 -3.42 0.67 -14.34
CA ALA A 265 -4.63 0.23 -15.04
C ALA A 265 -4.50 0.35 -16.57
N LEU A 266 -3.93 1.46 -17.07
CA LEU A 266 -3.67 1.65 -18.50
C LEU A 266 -2.65 0.64 -19.04
N TRP A 267 -1.61 0.35 -18.26
CA TRP A 267 -0.64 -0.68 -18.61
C TRP A 267 -1.28 -2.06 -18.68
N LEU A 268 -2.08 -2.48 -17.69
CA LEU A 268 -2.79 -3.78 -17.72
C LEU A 268 -3.64 -3.95 -19.00
N LEU A 269 -4.37 -2.90 -19.38
CA LEU A 269 -5.14 -2.80 -20.62
C LEU A 269 -4.27 -2.78 -21.89
N GLY A 270 -3.01 -2.37 -21.76
CA GLY A 270 -2.06 -2.25 -22.86
C GLY A 270 -2.28 -1.00 -23.71
N VAL A 271 -2.52 0.14 -23.07
CA VAL A 271 -2.73 1.43 -23.74
C VAL A 271 -1.78 2.51 -23.19
N ARG A 272 -1.44 3.50 -24.02
CA ARG A 272 -0.66 4.69 -23.68
C ARG A 272 -1.58 5.91 -23.53
N PRO A 273 -1.38 6.77 -22.52
CA PRO A 273 -2.10 8.04 -22.44
C PRO A 273 -1.64 8.97 -23.57
N VAL A 274 -2.58 9.68 -24.18
CA VAL A 274 -2.35 10.69 -25.22
C VAL A 274 -2.63 12.06 -24.64
N ARG A 275 -1.67 12.98 -24.84
CA ARG A 275 -1.76 14.36 -24.38
C ARG A 275 -2.14 15.30 -25.51
N ASP A 276 -2.93 16.31 -25.18
CA ASP A 276 -3.22 17.42 -26.08
C ASP A 276 -2.12 18.50 -26.06
N ARG A 277 -2.30 19.56 -26.85
CA ARG A 277 -1.35 20.70 -26.91
C ARG A 277 -1.19 21.47 -25.60
N MET A 278 -2.12 21.31 -24.65
CA MET A 278 -2.06 21.91 -23.31
C MET A 278 -1.51 20.92 -22.27
N ASN A 279 -0.91 19.82 -22.72
CA ASN A 279 -0.36 18.74 -21.90
C ASN A 279 -1.39 17.97 -21.06
N ARG A 280 -2.68 18.11 -21.38
CA ARG A 280 -3.77 17.41 -20.69
C ARG A 280 -3.91 16.01 -21.24
N VAL A 281 -4.08 15.01 -20.38
CA VAL A 281 -4.39 13.64 -20.79
C VAL A 281 -5.85 13.58 -21.24
N THR A 282 -6.06 13.45 -22.55
CA THR A 282 -7.40 13.54 -23.14
C THR A 282 -7.86 12.26 -23.81
N ASP A 283 -6.93 11.37 -24.17
CA ASP A 283 -7.24 10.13 -24.89
C ASP A 283 -6.25 9.01 -24.56
N VAL A 284 -6.47 7.83 -25.13
CA VAL A 284 -5.52 6.71 -25.06
C VAL A 284 -5.28 6.08 -26.43
N GLU A 285 -4.09 5.52 -26.61
CA GLU A 285 -3.71 4.78 -27.82
C GLU A 285 -3.36 3.32 -27.45
N PRO A 286 -3.98 2.31 -28.08
CA PRO A 286 -3.60 0.92 -27.87
C PRO A 286 -2.16 0.62 -28.30
N ILE A 287 -1.40 -0.03 -27.41
CA ILE A 287 -0.08 -0.59 -27.74
C ILE A 287 -0.31 -1.85 -28.59
N PRO A 288 0.32 -1.99 -29.77
CA PRO A 288 0.22 -3.21 -30.58
C PRO A 288 0.67 -4.46 -29.80
N LEU A 289 0.03 -5.61 -30.03
CA LEU A 289 0.33 -6.85 -29.30
C LEU A 289 1.78 -7.30 -29.48
N GLU A 290 2.39 -7.01 -30.63
CA GLU A 290 3.79 -7.30 -30.94
C GLU A 290 4.75 -6.54 -30.01
N GLN A 291 4.37 -5.33 -29.60
CA GLN A 291 5.11 -4.53 -28.61
C GLN A 291 4.72 -4.90 -27.18
N LEU A 292 3.45 -5.25 -26.95
CA LEU A 292 2.93 -5.57 -25.62
C LEU A 292 3.46 -6.90 -25.09
N GLN A 293 3.70 -7.87 -25.98
CA GLN A 293 4.29 -9.20 -25.70
C GLN A 293 3.56 -10.03 -24.63
N ARG A 294 2.28 -9.75 -24.41
CA ARG A 294 1.39 -10.48 -23.49
C ARG A 294 -0.07 -10.16 -23.81
N PRO A 295 -1.03 -10.92 -23.25
CA PRO A 295 -2.43 -10.57 -23.34
C PRO A 295 -2.77 -9.23 -22.68
N ARG A 296 -3.83 -8.58 -23.18
CA ARG A 296 -4.49 -7.47 -22.48
C ARG A 296 -5.32 -8.03 -21.34
N ILE A 297 -5.13 -7.49 -20.14
CA ILE A 297 -5.79 -7.94 -18.92
C ILE A 297 -7.05 -7.11 -18.71
N ASP A 298 -8.19 -7.76 -18.45
CA ASP A 298 -9.43 -7.05 -18.08
C ASP A 298 -9.30 -6.45 -16.69
N VAL A 299 -9.90 -5.27 -16.47
CA VAL A 299 -9.76 -4.54 -15.20
C VAL A 299 -11.12 -4.12 -14.68
N VAL A 300 -11.38 -4.33 -13.39
CA VAL A 300 -12.54 -3.78 -12.68
C VAL A 300 -12.04 -2.74 -11.70
N LEU A 301 -12.39 -1.49 -11.92
CA LEU A 301 -11.86 -0.35 -11.18
C LEU A 301 -12.87 0.10 -10.14
N THR A 302 -12.53 -0.05 -8.87
CA THR A 302 -13.31 0.50 -7.75
C THR A 302 -12.63 1.77 -7.25
N VAL A 303 -13.19 2.92 -7.61
CA VAL A 303 -12.61 4.22 -7.22
C VAL A 303 -13.26 4.74 -5.94
N SER A 304 -12.50 5.37 -5.05
CA SER A 304 -13.06 5.99 -3.84
C SER A 304 -13.97 7.19 -4.18
N GLY A 305 -14.83 7.61 -3.24
CA GLY A 305 -15.66 8.80 -3.43
C GLY A 305 -14.81 10.06 -3.65
N ILE A 306 -13.69 10.18 -2.93
CA ILE A 306 -12.72 11.28 -3.11
C ILE A 306 -12.11 11.23 -4.52
N PHE A 307 -11.76 10.04 -5.02
CA PHE A 307 -11.26 9.91 -6.40
C PHE A 307 -12.31 10.38 -7.41
N ARG A 308 -13.58 9.98 -7.24
CA ARG A 308 -14.68 10.44 -8.09
C ARG A 308 -14.79 11.96 -8.15
N ASP A 309 -14.72 12.61 -7.00
CA ASP A 309 -14.95 14.05 -6.90
C ASP A 309 -13.77 14.87 -7.47
N LEU A 310 -12.54 14.34 -7.39
CA LEU A 310 -11.34 15.02 -7.88
C LEU A 310 -10.97 14.66 -9.33
N PHE A 311 -11.23 13.44 -9.76
CA PHE A 311 -10.65 12.86 -10.99
C PHE A 311 -11.70 12.39 -12.01
N GLY A 312 -12.83 13.10 -12.13
CA GLY A 312 -13.89 12.77 -13.09
C GLY A 312 -13.40 12.65 -14.55
N ALA A 313 -12.47 13.52 -14.98
CA ALA A 313 -11.84 13.41 -16.30
C ALA A 313 -11.05 12.10 -16.47
N THR A 314 -10.33 11.67 -15.43
CA THR A 314 -9.56 10.42 -15.40
C THR A 314 -10.47 9.19 -15.38
N MET A 315 -11.62 9.24 -14.71
CA MET A 315 -12.63 8.16 -14.77
C MET A 315 -13.15 7.98 -16.20
N ASN A 316 -13.40 9.07 -16.92
CA ASN A 316 -13.79 9.02 -18.33
C ASN A 316 -12.68 8.48 -19.23
N LEU A 317 -11.41 8.77 -18.93
CA LEU A 317 -10.26 8.21 -19.62
C LEU A 317 -10.20 6.68 -19.45
N LEU A 318 -10.40 6.19 -18.23
CA LEU A 318 -10.39 4.76 -17.91
C LEU A 318 -11.53 4.00 -18.60
N ASP A 319 -12.76 4.52 -18.57
CA ASP A 319 -13.90 3.94 -19.32
C ASP A 319 -13.61 3.91 -20.84
N ARG A 320 -13.04 4.99 -21.38
CA ARG A 320 -12.64 5.04 -22.79
C ARG A 320 -11.60 3.97 -23.13
N ALA A 321 -10.59 3.79 -22.27
CA ALA A 321 -9.55 2.79 -22.47
C ALA A 321 -10.11 1.37 -22.54
N VAL A 322 -11.00 1.01 -21.61
CA VAL A 322 -11.67 -0.29 -21.59
C VAL A 322 -12.44 -0.52 -22.89
N ARG A 323 -13.23 0.48 -23.33
CA ARG A 323 -14.05 0.38 -24.55
C ARG A 323 -13.20 0.29 -25.81
N ALA A 324 -12.17 1.11 -25.91
CA ALA A 324 -11.24 1.10 -27.05
C ALA A 324 -10.59 -0.29 -27.18
N VAL A 325 -10.10 -0.85 -26.08
CA VAL A 325 -9.48 -2.19 -26.06
C VAL A 325 -10.48 -3.30 -26.38
N ALA A 326 -11.70 -3.24 -25.85
CA ALA A 326 -12.73 -4.25 -26.11
C ALA A 326 -13.10 -4.35 -27.60
N GLN A 327 -13.02 -3.24 -28.34
CA GLN A 327 -13.41 -3.15 -29.74
C GLN A 327 -12.30 -3.53 -30.73
N LEU A 328 -11.05 -3.71 -30.25
CA LEU A 328 -9.94 -4.13 -31.11
C LEU A 328 -10.24 -5.50 -31.75
N ASN A 329 -9.84 -5.64 -33.02
CA ASN A 329 -9.96 -6.90 -33.76
C ASN A 329 -8.79 -7.83 -33.41
N GLU A 330 -8.77 -8.31 -32.17
CA GLU A 330 -7.72 -9.18 -31.62
C GLU A 330 -8.31 -10.54 -31.19
N PRO A 331 -7.51 -11.62 -31.20
CA PRO A 331 -7.93 -12.92 -30.68
C PRO A 331 -8.34 -12.85 -29.19
N PRO A 332 -9.43 -13.51 -28.77
CA PRO A 332 -9.88 -13.53 -27.37
C PRO A 332 -8.84 -14.06 -26.37
N GLU A 333 -7.90 -14.89 -26.82
CA GLU A 333 -6.81 -15.47 -26.03
C GLU A 333 -5.71 -14.44 -25.71
N LEU A 334 -5.64 -13.35 -26.48
CA LEU A 334 -4.69 -12.25 -26.30
C LEU A 334 -5.37 -10.94 -25.86
N ASN A 335 -6.70 -10.90 -25.83
CA ASN A 335 -7.48 -9.77 -25.35
C ASN A 335 -8.60 -10.22 -24.41
N TYR A 336 -8.26 -10.31 -23.11
CA TYR A 336 -9.20 -10.79 -22.11
C TYR A 336 -10.35 -9.82 -21.86
N VAL A 337 -10.15 -8.51 -22.08
CA VAL A 337 -11.22 -7.50 -22.04
C VAL A 337 -12.31 -7.84 -23.06
N ARG A 338 -11.93 -8.02 -24.34
CA ARG A 338 -12.84 -8.39 -25.42
C ARG A 338 -13.51 -9.73 -25.16
N ARG A 339 -12.74 -10.74 -24.75
CA ARG A 339 -13.24 -12.08 -24.42
C ARG A 339 -14.34 -12.02 -23.36
N ASN A 340 -14.04 -11.39 -22.22
CA ASN A 340 -14.94 -11.35 -21.07
C ASN A 340 -16.20 -10.53 -21.38
N ILE A 341 -16.07 -9.38 -22.05
CA ILE A 341 -17.22 -8.55 -22.46
C ILE A 341 -18.12 -9.31 -23.46
N SER A 342 -17.53 -9.99 -24.45
CA SER A 342 -18.30 -10.76 -25.44
C SER A 342 -19.06 -11.94 -24.81
N ALA A 343 -18.42 -12.63 -23.85
CA ALA A 343 -19.08 -13.68 -23.07
C ALA A 343 -20.25 -13.11 -22.24
N GLN A 344 -20.04 -11.99 -21.53
CA GLN A 344 -21.08 -11.32 -20.74
C GLN A 344 -22.27 -10.85 -21.59
N MET A 345 -22.02 -10.32 -22.80
CA MET A 345 -23.08 -9.95 -23.74
C MET A 345 -23.92 -11.15 -24.15
N THR A 346 -23.28 -12.29 -24.41
CA THR A 346 -23.95 -13.52 -24.85
C THR A 346 -24.75 -14.17 -23.72
N GLU A 347 -24.13 -14.35 -22.55
CA GLU A 347 -24.73 -15.03 -21.39
C GLU A 347 -25.88 -14.23 -20.78
N ALA A 348 -25.70 -12.91 -20.62
CA ALA A 348 -26.67 -12.05 -19.97
C ALA A 348 -27.63 -11.34 -20.94
N ARG A 349 -27.45 -11.53 -22.26
CA ARG A 349 -28.20 -10.84 -23.33
C ARG A 349 -28.24 -9.31 -23.12
N CYS A 350 -27.12 -8.76 -22.68
CA CYS A 350 -26.98 -7.33 -22.39
C CYS A 350 -26.26 -6.59 -23.53
N THR A 351 -26.40 -5.28 -23.54
CA THR A 351 -25.73 -4.43 -24.54
C THR A 351 -24.24 -4.32 -24.30
N PHE A 352 -23.48 -3.97 -25.33
CA PHE A 352 -22.05 -3.67 -25.19
C PHE A 352 -21.80 -2.62 -24.10
N ASP A 353 -22.61 -1.56 -24.06
CA ASP A 353 -22.46 -0.49 -23.07
C ASP A 353 -22.67 -0.95 -21.63
N GLU A 354 -23.50 -1.97 -21.40
CA GLU A 354 -23.72 -2.55 -20.07
C GLU A 354 -22.65 -3.56 -19.69
N ALA A 355 -22.12 -4.30 -20.67
CA ALA A 355 -21.05 -5.28 -20.48
C ALA A 355 -19.68 -4.63 -20.33
N ALA A 356 -19.44 -3.47 -20.96
CA ALA A 356 -18.17 -2.74 -20.90
C ALA A 356 -17.99 -1.88 -19.64
N LEU A 357 -18.98 -1.84 -18.73
CA LEU A 357 -18.85 -1.09 -17.48
C LEU A 357 -17.78 -1.73 -16.59
N ARG A 358 -16.73 -0.94 -16.32
CA ARG A 358 -15.60 -1.34 -15.47
C ARG A 358 -15.20 -0.29 -14.43
N VAL A 359 -15.71 0.93 -14.51
CA VAL A 359 -15.42 2.00 -13.54
C VAL A 359 -16.60 2.15 -12.58
N PHE A 360 -16.37 1.85 -11.32
CA PHE A 360 -17.40 1.85 -10.28
C PHE A 360 -16.99 2.68 -9.06
N SER A 361 -17.95 3.36 -8.44
CA SER A 361 -17.77 4.11 -7.21
C SER A 361 -19.04 4.06 -6.35
N ASN A 362 -19.06 4.91 -5.34
CA ASN A 362 -20.25 5.23 -4.57
C ASN A 362 -21.26 6.03 -5.39
N ALA A 363 -22.51 6.04 -4.96
CA ALA A 363 -23.50 7.02 -5.41
C ALA A 363 -22.95 8.45 -5.22
N PRO A 364 -23.32 9.42 -6.08
CA PRO A 364 -22.92 10.81 -5.89
C PRO A 364 -23.23 11.31 -4.47
N GLY A 365 -22.30 12.06 -3.88
CA GLY A 365 -22.41 12.54 -2.49
C GLY A 365 -22.18 11.49 -1.39
N ASN A 366 -21.96 10.22 -1.74
CA ASN A 366 -21.66 9.15 -0.78
C ASN A 366 -20.18 8.75 -0.86
N TYR A 367 -19.65 8.26 0.27
CA TYR A 367 -18.25 7.86 0.47
C TYR A 367 -18.17 6.56 1.28
N GLY A 368 -17.09 5.79 1.11
CA GLY A 368 -16.84 4.57 1.87
C GLY A 368 -17.76 3.40 1.51
N THR A 369 -17.32 2.19 1.80
CA THR A 369 -18.05 0.93 1.61
C THR A 369 -18.84 0.56 2.86
N ASN A 370 -18.66 1.27 3.99
CA ASN A 370 -19.19 0.93 5.32
C ASN A 370 -18.76 -0.45 5.85
N VAL A 371 -17.89 -1.19 5.14
CA VAL A 371 -17.33 -2.45 5.61
C VAL A 371 -16.50 -2.21 6.87
N ASN A 372 -15.74 -1.12 6.93
CA ASN A 372 -15.05 -0.68 8.14
C ASN A 372 -16.00 -0.51 9.31
N PHE A 373 -17.06 0.31 9.19
CA PHE A 373 -17.99 0.51 10.31
C PHE A 373 -18.66 -0.79 10.76
N MET A 374 -19.05 -1.65 9.83
CA MET A 374 -19.59 -2.96 10.17
C MET A 374 -18.58 -3.82 10.95
N VAL A 375 -17.30 -3.80 10.54
CA VAL A 375 -16.19 -4.46 11.23
C VAL A 375 -15.93 -3.86 12.62
N LEU A 376 -15.82 -2.54 12.70
CA LEU A 376 -15.53 -1.79 13.92
C LEU A 376 -16.66 -1.90 14.94
N ASP A 377 -17.91 -1.99 14.52
CA ASP A 377 -19.05 -2.14 15.42
C ASP A 377 -19.42 -3.60 15.72
N SER A 378 -18.67 -4.58 15.16
CA SER A 378 -18.95 -6.02 15.32
C SER A 378 -20.31 -6.46 14.76
N GLN A 379 -20.92 -5.70 13.85
CA GLN A 379 -22.31 -5.84 13.38
C GLN A 379 -22.48 -6.75 12.15
N TRP A 380 -21.89 -7.95 12.16
CA TRP A 380 -22.16 -8.98 11.15
C TRP A 380 -22.12 -10.39 11.75
N GLU A 381 -23.04 -11.23 11.29
CA GLU A 381 -23.19 -12.61 11.76
C GLU A 381 -22.77 -13.64 10.71
N HIS A 382 -22.93 -13.32 9.42
CA HIS A 382 -22.66 -14.24 8.32
C HIS A 382 -21.65 -13.66 7.33
N ASP A 383 -20.84 -14.54 6.77
CA ASP A 383 -19.66 -14.21 5.94
C ASP A 383 -20.00 -13.38 4.69
N GLY A 384 -21.22 -13.57 4.13
CA GLY A 384 -21.67 -12.84 2.93
C GLY A 384 -22.05 -11.37 3.17
N ALA A 385 -22.30 -10.95 4.43
CA ALA A 385 -22.82 -9.62 4.74
C ALA A 385 -21.87 -8.50 4.27
N LEU A 386 -20.56 -8.67 4.49
CA LEU A 386 -19.54 -7.69 4.12
C LEU A 386 -19.45 -7.52 2.60
N ALA A 387 -19.52 -8.62 1.84
CA ALA A 387 -19.53 -8.60 0.38
C ALA A 387 -20.78 -7.93 -0.18
N ASP A 388 -21.96 -8.23 0.38
CA ASP A 388 -23.22 -7.63 -0.06
C ASP A 388 -23.28 -6.14 0.26
N LEU A 389 -22.75 -5.72 1.41
CA LEU A 389 -22.63 -4.30 1.78
C LEU A 389 -21.70 -3.56 0.80
N PHE A 390 -20.51 -4.13 0.54
CA PHE A 390 -19.57 -3.57 -0.43
C PHE A 390 -20.24 -3.37 -1.80
N ILE A 391 -20.86 -4.42 -2.34
CA ILE A 391 -21.53 -4.35 -3.65
C ILE A 391 -22.62 -3.29 -3.64
N THR A 392 -23.46 -3.26 -2.60
CA THR A 392 -24.56 -2.28 -2.50
C THR A 392 -24.04 -0.85 -2.58
N ARG A 393 -22.96 -0.55 -1.86
CA ARG A 393 -22.43 0.81 -1.78
C ARG A 393 -21.54 1.19 -2.95
N LYS A 394 -20.97 0.20 -3.66
CA LYS A 394 -19.99 0.42 -4.74
C LYS A 394 -20.50 0.08 -6.15
N CYS A 395 -21.76 -0.31 -6.31
CA CYS A 395 -22.31 -0.70 -7.61
C CYS A 395 -22.67 0.46 -8.56
N PHE A 396 -22.26 1.69 -8.28
CA PHE A 396 -22.61 2.83 -9.11
C PHE A 396 -21.56 3.02 -10.21
N ALA A 397 -21.98 2.83 -11.46
CA ALA A 397 -21.12 2.90 -12.63
C ALA A 397 -20.93 4.34 -13.12
N TYR A 398 -19.73 4.59 -13.64
CA TYR A 398 -19.33 5.84 -14.26
C TYR A 398 -18.70 5.55 -15.62
N GLY A 399 -18.85 6.47 -16.58
CA GLY A 399 -18.36 6.28 -17.95
C GLY A 399 -19.43 6.63 -18.99
N ARG A 400 -19.51 5.90 -20.09
CA ARG A 400 -20.56 6.08 -21.11
C ARG A 400 -21.71 5.08 -20.98
N GLY A 401 -22.92 5.56 -21.18
CA GLY A 401 -24.15 4.77 -21.18
C GLY A 401 -24.62 4.50 -22.61
N ARG A 402 -25.83 3.95 -22.70
CA ARG A 402 -26.53 3.79 -23.97
C ARG A 402 -26.67 5.16 -24.65
N ASP A 403 -26.55 5.17 -25.97
CA ASP A 403 -26.66 6.38 -26.81
C ASP A 403 -25.56 7.43 -26.59
N GLY A 404 -24.45 7.05 -25.91
CA GLY A 404 -23.30 7.93 -25.68
C GLY A 404 -23.49 8.94 -24.54
N VAL A 405 -24.58 8.87 -23.78
CA VAL A 405 -24.82 9.74 -22.62
C VAL A 405 -23.83 9.40 -21.49
N THR A 406 -23.27 10.41 -20.82
CA THR A 406 -22.38 10.18 -19.66
C THR A 406 -23.17 9.57 -18.50
N LEU A 407 -22.63 8.51 -17.90
CA LEU A 407 -23.09 7.92 -16.66
C LEU A 407 -22.32 8.54 -15.50
N GLU A 408 -23.06 9.18 -14.59
CA GLU A 408 -22.52 9.76 -13.37
C GLU A 408 -23.19 9.10 -12.16
N GLY A 409 -22.71 7.91 -11.81
CA GLY A 409 -23.20 7.17 -10.65
C GLY A 409 -24.55 6.50 -10.87
N ARG A 410 -24.73 5.84 -12.02
CA ARG A 410 -25.91 5.00 -12.26
C ARG A 410 -25.76 3.67 -11.53
N GLU A 411 -26.75 3.27 -10.74
CA GLU A 411 -26.76 1.95 -10.11
C GLU A 411 -26.67 0.84 -11.17
N ALA A 412 -25.69 -0.06 -11.03
CA ALA A 412 -25.34 -1.08 -12.01
C ALA A 412 -24.91 -2.38 -11.33
N ARG A 413 -25.63 -2.80 -10.28
CA ARG A 413 -25.34 -4.01 -9.47
C ARG A 413 -25.11 -5.26 -10.31
N ALA A 414 -25.95 -5.50 -11.32
CA ALA A 414 -25.82 -6.65 -12.20
C ALA A 414 -24.53 -6.61 -13.05
N SER A 415 -24.15 -5.44 -13.57
CA SER A 415 -22.91 -5.28 -14.34
C SER A 415 -21.68 -5.46 -13.45
N LEU A 416 -21.67 -4.87 -12.24
CA LEU A 416 -20.60 -5.10 -11.28
C LEU A 416 -20.47 -6.60 -10.96
N GLY A 417 -21.58 -7.26 -10.62
CA GLY A 417 -21.58 -8.69 -10.28
C GLY A 417 -21.00 -9.58 -11.39
N ARG A 418 -21.33 -9.30 -12.66
CA ARG A 418 -20.75 -10.03 -13.81
C ARG A 418 -19.27 -9.74 -14.02
N ALA A 419 -18.86 -8.49 -13.85
CA ALA A 419 -17.46 -8.11 -13.97
C ALA A 419 -16.59 -8.77 -12.88
N LEU A 420 -17.07 -8.81 -11.63
CA LEU A 420 -16.37 -9.46 -10.52
C LEU A 420 -16.32 -10.98 -10.63
N ALA A 421 -17.25 -11.62 -11.34
CA ALA A 421 -17.30 -13.08 -11.48
C ALA A 421 -16.11 -13.68 -12.27
N VAL A 422 -15.37 -12.86 -13.01
CA VAL A 422 -14.19 -13.29 -13.80
C VAL A 422 -12.87 -12.75 -13.24
N VAL A 423 -12.91 -12.07 -12.09
CA VAL A 423 -11.72 -11.52 -11.44
C VAL A 423 -10.95 -12.63 -10.73
N GLU A 424 -9.64 -12.69 -10.99
CA GLU A 424 -8.74 -13.70 -10.43
C GLU A 424 -7.73 -13.10 -9.44
N ALA A 425 -7.51 -11.79 -9.52
CA ALA A 425 -6.65 -11.07 -8.59
C ALA A 425 -7.21 -9.69 -8.23
N THR A 426 -6.98 -9.25 -7.00
CA THR A 426 -7.29 -7.91 -6.51
C THR A 426 -6.00 -7.17 -6.18
N TYR A 427 -6.03 -5.84 -6.31
CA TYR A 427 -4.81 -5.04 -6.20
C TYR A 427 -5.07 -3.62 -5.68
N GLN A 428 -4.17 -3.12 -4.83
CA GLN A 428 -4.14 -1.73 -4.37
C GLN A 428 -2.70 -1.25 -4.12
N ASN A 429 -2.43 0.02 -4.40
CA ASN A 429 -1.18 0.67 -3.99
C ASN A 429 -1.23 1.07 -2.51
N ILE A 430 -0.11 0.87 -1.81
CA ILE A 430 0.11 1.46 -0.49
C ILE A 430 0.43 2.94 -0.68
N ASP A 431 -0.19 3.78 0.16
CA ASP A 431 -0.23 5.22 0.00
C ASP A 431 1.11 5.86 0.34
N SER A 432 1.75 5.42 1.42
CA SER A 432 3.05 5.90 1.86
C SER A 432 3.69 4.99 2.91
N PHE A 433 4.94 5.27 3.27
CA PHE A 433 5.60 4.60 4.39
C PHE A 433 4.96 4.99 5.75
N GLU A 434 4.37 6.19 5.82
CA GLU A 434 3.65 6.69 7.00
C GLU A 434 2.30 5.98 7.15
N ILE A 435 1.52 5.88 6.08
CA ILE A 435 0.18 5.29 6.06
C ILE A 435 0.19 3.95 5.32
N GLY A 436 0.31 2.88 6.09
CA GLY A 436 0.25 1.49 5.67
C GLY A 436 -1.14 0.86 5.80
N ILE A 437 -1.19 -0.45 5.55
CA ILE A 437 -2.43 -1.23 5.53
C ILE A 437 -3.04 -1.51 6.90
N THR A 438 -2.29 -1.31 7.97
CA THR A 438 -2.73 -1.44 9.37
C THR A 438 -2.90 -0.10 10.07
N ASP A 439 -2.41 1.01 9.48
CA ASP A 439 -2.55 2.36 10.05
C ASP A 439 -3.96 2.95 9.85
N VAL A 440 -4.67 2.53 8.79
CA VAL A 440 -6.04 2.99 8.50
C VAL A 440 -6.97 1.84 8.12
N ASP A 441 -8.23 1.99 8.50
CA ASP A 441 -9.30 1.03 8.23
C ASP A 441 -9.71 0.95 6.75
N HIS A 442 -9.42 1.99 5.99
CA HIS A 442 -9.85 2.11 4.60
C HIS A 442 -9.26 0.98 3.73
N TYR A 443 -8.07 0.44 4.01
CA TYR A 443 -7.51 -0.61 3.16
C TYR A 443 -8.31 -1.90 3.21
N PHE A 444 -8.64 -2.40 4.41
CA PHE A 444 -9.49 -3.58 4.51
C PHE A 444 -10.93 -3.25 4.09
N GLU A 445 -11.40 -2.01 4.31
CA GLU A 445 -12.70 -1.52 3.82
C GLU A 445 -12.83 -1.67 2.29
N TYR A 446 -11.79 -1.29 1.55
CA TYR A 446 -11.78 -1.27 0.09
C TYR A 446 -11.21 -2.54 -0.52
N LEU A 447 -9.92 -2.84 -0.32
CA LEU A 447 -9.26 -4.02 -0.90
C LEU A 447 -9.78 -5.31 -0.28
N GLY A 448 -9.97 -5.33 1.05
CA GLY A 448 -10.61 -6.46 1.71
C GLY A 448 -12.06 -6.64 1.24
N GLY A 449 -12.84 -5.55 1.26
CA GLY A 449 -14.24 -5.56 0.80
C GLY A 449 -14.42 -6.02 -0.65
N ILE A 450 -13.61 -5.55 -1.60
CA ILE A 450 -13.69 -6.00 -3.00
C ILE A 450 -13.23 -7.45 -3.14
N SER A 451 -12.22 -7.88 -2.37
CA SER A 451 -11.75 -9.27 -2.40
C SER A 451 -12.83 -10.22 -1.90
N LYS A 452 -13.56 -9.85 -0.85
CA LYS A 452 -14.73 -10.58 -0.36
C LYS A 452 -15.87 -10.60 -1.38
N ALA A 453 -16.13 -9.48 -2.06
CA ALA A 453 -17.12 -9.41 -3.12
C ALA A 453 -16.74 -10.29 -4.34
N VAL A 454 -15.46 -10.34 -4.70
CA VAL A 454 -14.94 -11.24 -5.74
C VAL A 454 -15.07 -12.69 -5.30
N GLU A 455 -14.65 -13.06 -4.08
CA GLU A 455 -14.80 -14.41 -3.54
C GLU A 455 -16.27 -14.89 -3.64
N GLN A 456 -17.22 -14.04 -3.26
CA GLN A 456 -18.65 -14.34 -3.35
C GLN A 456 -19.15 -14.48 -4.81
N ARG A 457 -18.64 -13.66 -5.75
CA ARG A 457 -19.14 -13.65 -7.14
C ARG A 457 -18.47 -14.69 -8.04
N ALA A 458 -17.16 -14.84 -7.92
CA ALA A 458 -16.35 -15.79 -8.66
C ALA A 458 -16.37 -17.20 -8.03
N GLN A 459 -16.85 -17.34 -6.79
CA GLN A 459 -16.84 -18.61 -6.02
C GLN A 459 -15.44 -19.16 -5.77
N THR A 460 -14.41 -18.32 -5.93
CA THR A 460 -13.00 -18.62 -5.69
C THR A 460 -12.33 -17.41 -5.07
N ARG A 461 -11.45 -17.63 -4.09
CA ARG A 461 -10.65 -16.54 -3.50
C ARG A 461 -9.70 -15.95 -4.55
N PRO A 462 -9.71 -14.63 -4.78
CA PRO A 462 -8.73 -14.00 -5.64
C PRO A 462 -7.35 -13.98 -4.98
N ALA A 463 -6.29 -13.96 -5.78
CA ALA A 463 -4.98 -13.55 -5.28
C ALA A 463 -5.03 -12.06 -4.90
N ILE A 464 -4.46 -11.67 -3.77
CA ILE A 464 -4.51 -10.29 -3.28
C ILE A 464 -3.10 -9.74 -3.26
N TYR A 465 -2.85 -8.71 -4.07
CA TYR A 465 -1.53 -8.09 -4.21
C TYR A 465 -1.55 -6.62 -3.78
N LEU A 466 -0.43 -6.16 -3.26
CA LEU A 466 -0.19 -4.75 -3.00
C LEU A 466 1.18 -4.35 -3.50
N SER A 467 1.37 -3.07 -3.79
CA SER A 467 2.70 -2.52 -4.01
C SER A 467 2.91 -1.22 -3.27
N ASP A 468 4.11 -1.06 -2.75
CA ASP A 468 4.59 0.20 -2.19
C ASP A 468 5.19 1.05 -3.33
N ALA A 469 4.39 1.93 -3.90
CA ALA A 469 4.80 2.78 -5.02
C ALA A 469 5.74 3.92 -4.58
N LEU A 470 5.86 4.18 -3.27
CA LEU A 470 6.70 5.25 -2.74
C LEU A 470 8.07 4.76 -2.23
N ALA A 471 8.29 3.45 -2.19
CA ALA A 471 9.61 2.87 -2.01
C ALA A 471 10.49 3.07 -3.25
N ARG A 472 11.81 3.26 -3.07
CA ARG A 472 12.78 3.34 -4.18
C ARG A 472 12.69 2.09 -5.06
N GLU A 473 12.63 0.93 -4.41
CA GLU A 473 12.39 -0.35 -5.05
C GLU A 473 10.95 -0.76 -4.77
N ALA A 474 10.04 -0.28 -5.61
CA ALA A 474 8.65 -0.67 -5.52
C ALA A 474 8.52 -2.18 -5.75
N LYS A 475 7.99 -2.89 -4.74
CA LYS A 475 7.80 -4.35 -4.78
C LYS A 475 6.32 -4.69 -4.73
N VAL A 476 5.91 -5.63 -5.59
CA VAL A 476 4.63 -6.32 -5.49
C VAL A 476 4.73 -7.45 -4.47
N ARG A 477 3.86 -7.41 -3.46
CA ARG A 477 3.75 -8.42 -2.40
C ARG A 477 2.35 -8.99 -2.36
N THR A 478 2.20 -10.18 -1.79
CA THR A 478 0.87 -10.66 -1.39
C THR A 478 0.36 -9.89 -0.17
N LEU A 479 -0.93 -9.97 0.10
CA LEU A 479 -1.51 -9.42 1.33
C LEU A 479 -0.86 -10.02 2.58
N ASP A 480 -0.69 -11.34 2.63
CA ASP A 480 -0.07 -12.04 3.77
C ASP A 480 1.37 -11.56 4.02
N GLU A 481 2.17 -11.42 2.95
CA GLU A 481 3.53 -10.87 3.02
C GLU A 481 3.53 -9.43 3.57
N THR A 482 2.55 -8.62 3.15
CA THR A 482 2.43 -7.21 3.56
C THR A 482 1.99 -7.08 5.03
N ILE A 483 1.00 -7.88 5.47
CA ILE A 483 0.57 -7.93 6.88
C ILE A 483 1.74 -8.34 7.76
N ARG A 484 2.46 -9.40 7.39
CA ARG A 484 3.66 -9.86 8.12
C ARG A 484 4.73 -8.78 8.22
N LEU A 485 4.96 -8.03 7.15
CA LEU A 485 5.93 -6.94 7.13
C LEU A 485 5.48 -5.78 8.03
N GLU A 486 4.21 -5.36 7.95
CA GLU A 486 3.69 -4.28 8.79
C GLU A 486 3.66 -4.63 10.27
N THR A 487 3.22 -5.84 10.61
CA THR A 487 3.25 -6.31 12.00
C THR A 487 4.67 -6.28 12.56
N ARG A 488 5.68 -6.73 11.82
CA ARG A 488 7.09 -6.72 12.29
C ARG A 488 7.72 -5.33 12.33
N THR A 489 7.31 -4.43 11.45
CA THR A 489 7.91 -3.09 11.35
C THR A 489 7.19 -2.07 12.22
N LYS A 490 5.90 -2.27 12.54
CA LYS A 490 5.09 -1.36 13.36
C LYS A 490 4.57 -2.06 14.62
N THR A 491 3.44 -2.77 14.56
CA THR A 491 2.69 -3.26 15.73
C THR A 491 3.57 -3.97 16.77
N LEU A 492 4.46 -4.87 16.34
CA LEU A 492 5.35 -5.64 17.23
C LEU A 492 6.79 -5.10 17.27
N ASN A 493 7.05 -3.92 16.68
CA ASN A 493 8.36 -3.30 16.72
C ASN A 493 8.50 -2.43 17.98
N PRO A 494 9.42 -2.72 18.90
CA PRO A 494 9.65 -1.91 20.08
C PRO A 494 9.93 -0.44 19.78
N LYS A 495 10.65 -0.15 18.68
CA LYS A 495 10.92 1.24 18.27
C LYS A 495 9.62 2.00 17.96
N TRP A 496 8.63 1.32 17.41
CA TRP A 496 7.35 1.89 17.03
C TRP A 496 6.40 2.01 18.23
N TYR A 497 6.11 0.92 18.93
CA TYR A 497 5.11 0.98 20.02
C TYR A 497 5.63 1.78 21.21
N GLU A 498 6.92 1.73 21.57
CA GLU A 498 7.48 2.64 22.58
C GLU A 498 7.46 4.09 22.08
N GLY A 499 7.63 4.26 20.77
CA GLY A 499 7.39 5.48 20.03
C GLY A 499 6.05 6.12 20.34
N MET A 500 4.99 5.34 20.12
CA MET A 500 3.61 5.75 20.36
C MET A 500 3.34 5.96 21.84
N LEU A 501 3.78 5.06 22.73
CA LEU A 501 3.53 5.15 24.18
C LEU A 501 4.12 6.41 24.83
N ARG A 502 5.13 7.07 24.23
CA ARG A 502 5.57 8.41 24.68
C ARG A 502 4.49 9.49 24.57
N HIS A 503 3.45 9.27 23.76
CA HIS A 503 2.30 10.14 23.58
C HIS A 503 1.08 9.74 24.42
N GLY A 504 1.28 8.84 25.40
CA GLY A 504 0.29 8.49 26.42
C GLY A 504 -1.02 7.99 25.83
N PHE A 505 -2.12 8.67 26.16
CA PHE A 505 -3.48 8.26 25.77
C PHE A 505 -3.64 7.99 24.26
N ARG A 506 -3.12 8.89 23.42
CA ARG A 506 -3.18 8.75 21.96
C ARG A 506 -2.26 7.65 21.46
N GLY A 507 -1.11 7.44 22.11
CA GLY A 507 -0.20 6.36 21.78
C GLY A 507 -0.84 4.97 21.90
N VAL A 508 -1.56 4.73 23.00
CA VAL A 508 -2.30 3.47 23.19
C VAL A 508 -3.42 3.32 22.17
N ALA A 509 -4.08 4.42 21.79
CA ALA A 509 -5.13 4.39 20.77
C ALA A 509 -4.59 3.99 19.39
N GLU A 510 -3.38 4.40 19.02
CA GLU A 510 -2.75 3.94 17.76
C GLU A 510 -2.43 2.44 17.80
N ILE A 511 -1.88 1.93 18.91
CA ILE A 511 -1.59 0.50 19.08
C ILE A 511 -2.90 -0.31 18.94
N GLU A 512 -3.96 0.11 19.63
CA GLU A 512 -5.26 -0.53 19.54
C GLU A 512 -5.82 -0.46 18.10
N SER A 513 -5.74 0.69 17.44
CA SER A 513 -6.21 0.85 16.06
C SER A 513 -5.49 -0.10 15.10
N HIS A 514 -4.18 -0.29 15.24
CA HIS A 514 -3.42 -1.26 14.44
C HIS A 514 -3.90 -2.70 14.65
N VAL A 515 -4.19 -3.10 15.90
CA VAL A 515 -4.76 -4.42 16.21
C VAL A 515 -6.16 -4.56 15.61
N THR A 516 -7.01 -3.54 15.74
CA THR A 516 -8.36 -3.51 15.19
C THR A 516 -8.35 -3.58 13.65
N ASN A 517 -7.46 -2.86 12.98
CA ASN A 517 -7.32 -2.90 11.52
C ASN A 517 -6.76 -4.25 11.05
N THR A 518 -5.85 -4.86 11.81
CA THR A 518 -5.39 -6.23 11.58
C THR A 518 -6.56 -7.22 11.66
N PHE A 519 -7.42 -7.09 12.66
CA PHE A 519 -8.66 -7.87 12.74
C PHE A 519 -9.60 -7.64 11.54
N GLY A 520 -9.68 -6.41 11.02
CA GLY A 520 -10.45 -6.12 9.80
C GLY A 520 -9.94 -6.87 8.56
N TRP A 521 -8.64 -7.11 8.45
CA TRP A 521 -8.08 -7.97 7.40
C TRP A 521 -8.51 -9.43 7.54
N SER A 522 -8.57 -9.97 8.75
CA SER A 522 -9.15 -11.30 8.99
C SER A 522 -10.61 -11.38 8.58
N ALA A 523 -11.41 -10.39 8.98
CA ALA A 523 -12.84 -10.35 8.66
C ALA A 523 -13.11 -10.30 7.15
N THR A 524 -12.27 -9.61 6.38
CA THR A 524 -12.49 -9.39 4.95
C THR A 524 -11.76 -10.37 4.04
N THR A 525 -10.66 -10.96 4.47
CA THR A 525 -9.79 -11.79 3.61
C THR A 525 -9.30 -13.08 4.26
N GLY A 526 -9.26 -13.15 5.61
CA GLY A 526 -8.68 -14.28 6.33
C GLY A 526 -7.17 -14.43 6.13
N ALA A 527 -6.45 -13.34 5.84
CA ALA A 527 -5.01 -13.33 5.50
C ALA A 527 -4.07 -13.04 6.70
N VAL A 528 -4.57 -13.06 7.94
CA VAL A 528 -3.75 -12.88 9.14
C VAL A 528 -3.40 -14.25 9.72
N ASP A 529 -2.12 -14.49 9.96
CA ASP A 529 -1.67 -15.72 10.60
C ASP A 529 -1.93 -15.69 12.13
N ASP A 530 -2.18 -16.86 12.73
CA ASP A 530 -2.39 -17.00 14.18
C ASP A 530 -1.25 -16.38 15.03
N TRP A 531 0.01 -16.52 14.59
CA TRP A 531 1.17 -16.00 15.33
C TRP A 531 1.11 -14.48 15.54
N VAL A 532 0.43 -13.74 14.65
CA VAL A 532 0.27 -12.29 14.79
C VAL A 532 -0.55 -11.98 16.04
N TYR A 533 -1.66 -12.70 16.25
CA TYR A 533 -2.50 -12.54 17.44
C TYR A 533 -1.81 -13.07 18.70
N ASP A 534 -1.10 -14.20 18.61
CA ASP A 534 -0.35 -14.76 19.74
C ASP A 534 0.69 -13.75 20.26
N GLU A 535 1.47 -13.13 19.36
CA GLU A 535 2.51 -12.18 19.76
C GLU A 535 1.94 -10.81 20.18
N VAL A 536 0.82 -10.37 19.60
CA VAL A 536 0.09 -9.18 20.09
C VAL A 536 -0.41 -9.43 21.52
N ALA A 537 -1.03 -10.57 21.78
CA ALA A 537 -1.51 -10.94 23.11
C ALA A 537 -0.34 -11.05 24.11
N ARG A 538 0.76 -11.71 23.71
CA ARG A 538 1.98 -11.83 24.53
C ARG A 538 2.57 -10.46 24.87
N THR A 539 2.70 -9.58 23.89
CA THR A 539 3.40 -8.28 24.04
C THR A 539 2.57 -7.27 24.83
N PHE A 540 1.28 -7.16 24.54
CA PHE A 540 0.45 -6.06 25.07
C PHE A 540 -0.48 -6.46 26.22
N VAL A 541 -0.72 -7.77 26.42
CA VAL A 541 -1.72 -8.25 27.38
C VAL A 541 -1.12 -9.18 28.42
N PHE A 542 -0.31 -10.16 28.02
CA PHE A 542 0.26 -11.13 28.95
C PHE A 542 1.57 -10.67 29.61
N ASP A 543 2.20 -9.60 29.09
CA ASP A 543 3.17 -8.82 29.85
C ASP A 543 2.42 -7.90 30.82
N GLU A 544 2.42 -8.26 32.11
CA GLU A 544 1.71 -7.54 33.17
C GLU A 544 2.15 -6.07 33.26
N ALA A 545 3.45 -5.79 33.09
CA ALA A 545 3.97 -4.42 33.16
C ALA A 545 3.53 -3.59 31.95
N MET A 546 3.47 -4.20 30.77
CA MET A 546 2.92 -3.54 29.60
C MET A 546 1.43 -3.30 29.74
N LEU A 547 0.65 -4.30 30.15
CA LEU A 547 -0.80 -4.18 30.33
C LEU A 547 -1.16 -3.09 31.36
N GLU A 548 -0.47 -3.07 32.50
CA GLU A 548 -0.65 -2.03 33.52
C GLU A 548 -0.38 -0.63 32.92
N ARG A 549 0.72 -0.49 32.16
CA ARG A 549 1.05 0.77 31.49
C ARG A 549 -0.02 1.17 30.46
N LEU A 550 -0.50 0.25 29.63
CA LEU A 550 -1.57 0.54 28.66
C LEU A 550 -2.85 0.97 29.36
N SER A 551 -3.23 0.25 30.42
CA SER A 551 -4.43 0.56 31.21
C SER A 551 -4.35 1.92 31.90
N GLN A 552 -3.21 2.26 32.50
CA GLN A 552 -3.00 3.58 33.13
C GLN A 552 -3.03 4.73 32.11
N LEU A 553 -2.49 4.52 30.91
CA LEU A 553 -2.44 5.55 29.87
C LEU A 553 -3.79 5.72 29.15
N ASN A 554 -4.50 4.63 28.86
CA ASN A 554 -5.80 4.63 28.20
C ASN A 554 -6.54 3.30 28.44
N PRO A 555 -7.39 3.21 29.48
CA PRO A 555 -8.08 1.97 29.82
C PRO A 555 -9.10 1.56 28.75
N HIS A 556 -9.72 2.52 28.05
CA HIS A 556 -10.68 2.24 26.99
C HIS A 556 -10.03 1.52 25.80
N SER A 557 -8.87 2.00 25.34
CA SER A 557 -8.15 1.34 24.24
C SER A 557 -7.55 0.00 24.67
N ALA A 558 -7.07 -0.12 25.91
CA ALA A 558 -6.64 -1.42 26.44
C ALA A 558 -7.80 -2.44 26.43
N ARG A 559 -8.98 -2.04 26.91
CA ARG A 559 -10.20 -2.88 26.89
C ARG A 559 -10.59 -3.28 25.47
N THR A 560 -10.59 -2.34 24.52
CA THR A 560 -10.93 -2.64 23.12
C THR A 560 -9.92 -3.60 22.50
N LEU A 561 -8.62 -3.43 22.74
CA LEU A 561 -7.57 -4.34 22.25
C LEU A 561 -7.83 -5.79 22.74
N VAL A 562 -8.06 -5.97 24.05
CA VAL A 562 -8.38 -7.29 24.63
C VAL A 562 -9.67 -7.85 24.04
N GLY A 563 -10.70 -7.00 23.91
CA GLY A 563 -11.97 -7.37 23.28
C GLY A 563 -11.81 -7.85 21.84
N ARG A 564 -10.92 -7.24 21.05
CA ARG A 564 -10.64 -7.67 19.67
C ARG A 564 -9.91 -9.01 19.58
N LEU A 565 -9.02 -9.30 20.52
CA LEU A 565 -8.40 -10.63 20.60
C LEU A 565 -9.45 -11.71 20.90
N LEU A 566 -10.35 -11.45 21.85
CA LEU A 566 -11.47 -12.36 22.15
C LEU A 566 -12.45 -12.50 20.97
N GLU A 567 -12.71 -11.42 20.23
CA GLU A 567 -13.56 -11.49 19.05
C GLU A 567 -12.89 -12.24 17.88
N ALA A 568 -11.57 -12.07 17.69
CA ALA A 568 -10.82 -12.83 16.70
C ALA A 568 -10.94 -14.34 16.96
N GLU A 569 -10.84 -14.76 18.23
CA GLU A 569 -11.06 -16.15 18.63
C GLU A 569 -12.52 -16.59 18.41
N GLY A 570 -13.49 -15.81 18.91
CA GLY A 570 -14.91 -16.14 18.79
C GLY A 570 -15.43 -16.23 17.35
N ARG A 571 -14.74 -15.58 16.39
CA ARG A 571 -15.02 -15.65 14.94
C ARG A 571 -14.18 -16.69 14.20
N GLY A 572 -13.27 -17.38 14.88
CA GLY A 572 -12.39 -18.39 14.29
C GLY A 572 -11.26 -17.83 13.44
N PHE A 573 -10.88 -16.56 13.64
CA PHE A 573 -9.72 -15.94 13.00
C PHE A 573 -8.42 -16.20 13.74
N TRP A 574 -8.51 -16.54 15.02
CA TRP A 574 -7.39 -16.87 15.87
C TRP A 574 -7.70 -18.16 16.64
N THR A 575 -6.80 -19.15 16.56
CA THR A 575 -6.89 -20.37 17.36
C THR A 575 -5.80 -20.37 18.44
N THR A 576 -6.20 -20.46 19.71
CA THR A 576 -5.26 -20.49 20.85
C THR A 576 -5.76 -21.39 21.99
N ASP A 577 -4.95 -21.56 23.03
CA ASP A 577 -5.26 -22.42 24.18
C ASP A 577 -6.41 -21.86 25.04
N GLU A 578 -7.30 -22.74 25.52
CA GLU A 578 -8.45 -22.37 26.37
C GLU A 578 -8.04 -21.60 27.64
N SER A 579 -6.86 -21.88 28.19
CA SER A 579 -6.31 -21.18 29.36
C SER A 579 -6.00 -19.71 29.06
N LEU A 580 -5.48 -19.41 27.86
CA LEU A 580 -5.19 -18.04 27.43
C LEU A 580 -6.48 -17.26 27.20
N ILE A 581 -7.50 -17.91 26.62
CA ILE A 581 -8.83 -17.31 26.42
C ILE A 581 -9.47 -16.98 27.77
N ALA A 582 -9.40 -17.89 28.75
CA ALA A 582 -9.89 -17.64 30.10
C ALA A 582 -9.19 -16.43 30.73
N ARG A 583 -7.86 -16.35 30.59
CA ARG A 583 -7.08 -15.21 31.09
C ARG A 583 -7.45 -13.88 30.42
N LEU A 584 -7.69 -13.88 29.10
CA LEU A 584 -8.16 -12.68 28.39
C LEU A 584 -9.53 -12.21 28.89
N ARG A 585 -10.45 -13.13 29.24
CA ARG A 585 -11.76 -12.79 29.81
C ARG A 585 -11.64 -12.20 31.21
N GLU A 586 -10.75 -12.74 32.04
CA GLU A 586 -10.45 -12.16 33.36
C GLU A 586 -9.94 -10.72 33.22
N ILE A 587 -8.93 -10.51 32.37
CA ILE A 587 -8.34 -9.20 32.11
C ILE A 587 -9.38 -8.22 31.56
N LEU A 588 -10.26 -8.67 30.66
CA LEU A 588 -11.33 -7.82 30.13
C LEU A 588 -12.26 -7.34 31.24
N ASN A 589 -12.68 -8.24 32.14
CA ASN A 589 -13.53 -7.89 33.28
C ASN A 589 -12.83 -6.91 34.23
N GLU A 590 -11.54 -7.13 34.53
CA GLU A 590 -10.75 -6.22 35.38
C GLU A 590 -10.67 -4.80 34.78
N LEU A 591 -10.49 -4.70 33.45
CA LEU A 591 -10.49 -3.42 32.74
C LEU A 591 -11.88 -2.75 32.74
N GLU A 592 -12.95 -3.54 32.67
CA GLU A 592 -14.33 -3.05 32.76
C GLU A 592 -14.64 -2.50 34.16
N ASP A 593 -14.29 -3.23 35.22
CA ASP A 593 -14.45 -2.78 36.60
C ASP A 593 -13.70 -1.46 36.86
N GLN A 594 -12.49 -1.32 36.29
CA GLN A 594 -11.70 -0.10 36.36
C GLN A 594 -12.38 1.08 35.65
N ILE A 595 -12.99 0.86 34.49
CA ILE A 595 -13.68 1.91 33.71
C ILE A 595 -15.01 2.31 34.37
N GLU A 596 -15.75 1.34 34.89
CA GLU A 596 -17.05 1.57 35.55
C GLU A 596 -16.92 2.08 36.99
N GLY A 597 -15.71 2.03 37.57
CA GLY A 597 -15.42 2.57 38.90
C GLY A 597 -15.87 1.66 40.05
N VAL A 598 -15.87 0.35 39.82
CA VAL A 598 -16.24 -0.68 40.81
C VAL A 598 -15.00 -1.16 41.61
N ALA A 599 -13.80 -0.92 41.09
CA ALA A 599 -12.50 -1.38 41.61
C ALA A 599 -11.91 -0.52 42.75
#